data_AF-A0A2W4JL00-F1
#
_entry.id   AF-A0A2W4JL00-F1
#
_cell.length_a   1.000
_cell.length_b   1.000
_cell.length_c   1.000
_cell.angle_alpha   90.00
_cell.angle_beta   90.00
_cell.angle_gamma   90.00
#
_symmetry.space_group_name_H-M   'P 1'
#
loop_
_entity.id
_entity.type
_entity.pdbx_description
1 polymer ?
#
loop_
_entity_poly.entity_id
_entity_poly.type
_entity_poly.pdbx_seq_one_letter_code
_entity_poly.pdbx_strand_id
1 'polypeptide(L)' 'SGSFFKEQVFPPRRPPPRGPRGREDATTAVSALAAANGAWGVRVHAVRPSLDAVKVAHAWMRGKP' A
#
# COMPACT_ATOMS: atom_id res chain seq x y z
N SER A 1 28.02 3.80 -40.07
CA SER A 1 28.67 4.48 -38.94
C SER A 1 27.61 5.31 -38.21
N GLY A 2 27.27 4.98 -36.95
CA GLY A 2 26.76 5.98 -36.00
C GLY A 2 25.29 5.97 -35.54
N SER A 3 24.42 5.01 -35.90
CA SER A 3 23.00 5.04 -35.47
C SER A 3 22.66 4.20 -34.23
N PHE A 4 23.65 3.69 -33.49
CA PHE A 4 23.44 2.80 -32.33
C PHE A 4 23.51 3.51 -30.96
N PHE A 5 23.72 4.83 -30.92
CA PHE A 5 24.03 5.57 -29.67
C PHE A 5 23.02 6.68 -29.35
N LYS A 6 21.71 6.39 -29.42
CA LYS A 6 20.69 7.39 -29.00
C LYS A 6 19.61 6.89 -28.06
N GLU A 7 19.68 5.64 -27.62
CA GLU A 7 18.65 5.04 -26.75
C GLU A 7 19.12 4.76 -25.32
N GLN A 8 20.34 5.17 -24.97
CA GLN A 8 20.84 5.18 -23.61
C GLN A 8 20.53 6.52 -22.91
N VAL A 9 19.39 7.12 -23.24
CA VAL A 9 18.84 8.26 -22.51
C VAL A 9 18.20 7.69 -21.24
N PHE A 10 18.78 8.05 -20.10
CA PHE A 10 18.38 7.67 -18.74
C PHE A 10 16.92 7.22 -18.61
N PRO A 11 16.63 6.08 -17.93
CA PRO A 11 15.26 5.72 -17.62
C PRO A 11 14.58 6.91 -16.91
N PRO A 12 13.27 7.12 -17.10
CA PRO A 12 12.57 8.21 -16.46
C PRO A 12 12.91 8.21 -14.97
N ARG A 13 13.23 9.39 -14.39
CA ARG A 13 13.63 9.56 -12.97
C ARG A 13 12.68 8.86 -11.98
N ARG A 14 11.46 8.58 -12.42
CA ARG A 14 10.48 7.79 -11.70
C ARG A 14 10.00 6.65 -12.59
N PRO A 15 9.99 5.39 -12.11
CA PRO A 15 9.32 4.32 -12.82
C PRO A 15 7.84 4.67 -13.04
N PRO A 16 7.20 4.13 -14.10
CA PRO A 16 5.77 4.33 -14.33
C PRO A 16 4.97 3.94 -13.08
N PRO A 17 3.80 4.58 -12.84
CA PRO A 17 2.96 4.21 -11.72
C PRO A 17 2.70 2.71 -11.75
N ARG A 18 3.04 2.02 -10.66
CA ARG A 18 2.69 0.60 -10.50
C ARG A 18 1.18 0.48 -10.63
N GLY A 19 0.72 -0.56 -11.31
CA GLY A 19 -0.71 -0.83 -11.46
C GLY A 19 -1.43 -0.84 -10.10
N PRO A 20 -2.72 -0.44 -10.03
CA PRO A 20 -3.44 -0.27 -8.77
C PRO A 20 -3.35 -1.48 -7.85
N ARG A 21 -3.45 -2.69 -8.44
CA ARG A 21 -3.58 -4.00 -7.78
C ARG A 21 -2.51 -4.34 -6.73
N GLY A 22 -1.35 -3.68 -6.74
CA GLY A 22 -0.29 -3.91 -5.75
C GLY A 22 -0.32 -2.93 -4.56
N ARG A 23 -1.21 -1.92 -4.58
CA ARG A 23 -1.34 -0.91 -3.52
C ARG A 23 -2.41 -1.28 -2.49
N GLU A 24 -3.42 -2.08 -2.84
CA GLU A 24 -4.50 -2.41 -1.91
C GLU A 24 -3.99 -3.28 -0.75
N ASP A 25 -3.09 -4.23 -1.00
CA ASP A 25 -2.50 -5.07 0.06
C ASP A 25 -1.68 -4.23 1.05
N ALA A 26 -0.83 -3.34 0.54
CA ALA A 26 -0.07 -2.42 1.37
C ALA A 26 -0.99 -1.48 2.17
N THR A 27 -2.07 -0.99 1.55
CA THR A 27 -3.07 -0.14 2.22
C THR A 27 -3.79 -0.91 3.33
N THR A 28 -4.10 -2.19 3.11
CA THR A 28 -4.74 -3.07 4.07
C THR A 28 -3.82 -3.32 5.27
N ALA A 29 -2.53 -3.58 5.04
CA ALA A 29 -1.53 -3.72 6.09
C ALA A 29 -1.37 -2.41 6.91
N VAL A 30 -1.26 -1.27 6.23
CA VAL A 30 -1.18 0.04 6.90
C VAL A 30 -2.45 0.32 7.71
N SER A 31 -3.62 -0.09 7.24
CA SER A 31 -4.89 0.08 7.97
C SER A 31 -4.91 -0.72 9.28
N ALA A 32 -4.41 -1.95 9.27
CA ALA A 32 -4.25 -2.74 10.49
C ALA A 32 -3.27 -2.07 11.48
N LEU A 33 -2.11 -1.61 11.00
CA LEU A 33 -1.12 -0.92 11.84
C LEU A 33 -1.68 0.38 12.42
N ALA A 34 -2.39 1.19 11.64
CA ALA A 34 -3.00 2.42 12.10
C ALA A 34 -4.04 2.16 13.22
N ALA A 35 -4.90 1.15 13.04
CA ALA A 35 -5.88 0.75 14.05
C ALA A 35 -5.21 0.26 15.34
N ALA A 36 -4.17 -0.55 15.23
CA ALA A 36 -3.41 -1.03 16.39
C ALA A 36 -2.73 0.10 17.18
N ASN A 37 -2.40 1.22 16.52
CA ASN A 37 -1.80 2.40 17.12
C ASN A 37 -2.83 3.47 17.55
N GLY A 38 -4.14 3.17 17.51
CA GLY A 38 -5.18 4.07 18.02
C GLY A 38 -5.62 5.18 17.07
N ALA A 39 -5.40 5.03 15.75
CA ALA A 39 -5.97 5.95 14.78
C ALA A 39 -7.50 5.97 14.87
N TRP A 40 -8.12 7.15 14.77
CA TRP A 40 -9.58 7.29 14.75
C TRP A 40 -10.22 6.65 13.51
N GLY A 41 -9.52 6.66 12.37
CA GLY A 41 -9.98 6.03 11.13
C GLY A 41 -8.97 6.15 9.99
N VAL A 42 -9.24 5.43 8.89
CA VAL A 42 -8.44 5.45 7.65
C VAL A 42 -9.33 5.78 6.45
N ARG A 43 -8.82 6.58 5.51
CA ARG A 43 -9.50 6.85 4.24
C ARG A 43 -8.94 5.94 3.15
N VAL A 44 -9.79 5.08 2.59
CA VAL A 44 -9.41 4.05 1.62
C VAL A 44 -10.41 3.97 0.47
N HIS A 45 -9.97 3.42 -0.66
CA HIS A 45 -10.85 3.14 -1.80
C HIS A 45 -11.44 1.73 -1.72
N ALA A 46 -10.66 0.76 -1.22
CA ALA A 46 -11.10 -0.61 -1.00
C ALA A 46 -11.62 -0.76 0.44
N VAL A 47 -12.86 -0.33 0.69
CA VAL A 47 -13.44 -0.24 2.04
C VAL A 47 -13.49 -1.60 2.75
N ARG A 48 -13.97 -2.64 2.07
CA ARG A 48 -14.17 -3.98 2.65
C ARG A 48 -12.87 -4.60 3.21
N PRO A 49 -11.80 -4.78 2.43
CA PRO A 49 -10.55 -5.36 2.94
C PRO A 49 -9.92 -4.52 4.05
N SER A 50 -10.00 -3.19 3.97
CA SER A 50 -9.48 -2.33 5.05
C SER A 50 -10.31 -2.44 6.34
N LEU A 51 -11.63 -2.56 6.25
CA LEU A 51 -12.48 -2.78 7.42
C LEU A 51 -12.17 -4.12 8.10
N ASP A 52 -11.97 -5.18 7.33
CA ASP A 52 -11.64 -6.50 7.88
C ASP A 52 -10.27 -6.48 8.58
N ALA A 53 -9.28 -5.79 7.99
CA ALA A 53 -7.98 -5.58 8.62
C ALA A 53 -8.08 -4.82 9.95
N VAL A 54 -8.90 -3.77 10.02
CA VAL A 54 -9.16 -3.03 11.26
C VAL A 54 -9.82 -3.92 12.32
N LYS A 55 -10.82 -4.73 11.95
CA LYS A 55 -11.48 -5.67 12.87
C LYS A 55 -10.50 -6.71 13.43
N VAL A 56 -9.66 -7.28 12.56
CA VAL A 56 -8.61 -8.23 12.96
C VAL A 56 -7.63 -7.58 13.93
N ALA A 57 -7.14 -6.37 13.63
CA ALA A 57 -6.23 -5.65 14.50
C ALA A 57 -6.85 -5.39 15.90
N HIS A 58 -8.12 -5.00 15.97
CA HIS A 58 -8.82 -4.83 17.24
C HIS A 58 -8.98 -6.14 18.01
N ALA A 59 -9.37 -7.22 17.34
CA ALA A 59 -9.51 -8.53 17.98
C ALA A 59 -8.17 -9.01 18.56
N TRP A 60 -7.09 -8.87 17.79
CA TRP A 60 -5.74 -9.20 18.21
C TRP A 60 -5.30 -8.42 19.45
N MET A 61 -5.53 -7.11 19.46
CA MET A 61 -5.17 -6.24 20.59
C MET A 61 -5.94 -6.56 21.88
N ARG A 62 -7.19 -7.04 21.76
CA ARG A 62 -8.01 -7.47 22.92
C ARG A 62 -7.62 -8.85 23.45
N GLY A 63 -7.05 -9.70 22.60
CA GLY A 63 -6.59 -11.04 22.97
C GLY A 63 -5.15 -11.10 23.50
N LYS A 64 -4.52 -9.95 23.82
CA LYS A 64 -3.22 -9.94 24.49
C LYS A 64 -3.35 -10.58 25.89
N PRO A 65 -2.40 -11.44 26.30
CA PRO A 65 -2.39 -12.04 27.63
C PRO A 65 -2.29 -11.00 28.75
#